data_AF-D6XAX1-F1
#
_entry.id   AF-D6XAX1-F1
#
_cell.length_a   1.000
_cell.length_b   1.000
_cell.length_c   1.000
_cell.angle_alpha   90.00
_cell.angle_beta   90.00
_cell.angle_gamma   90.00
#
_symmetry.space_group_name_H-M   'P 1'
#
loop_
_entity.id
_entity.type
_entity.pdbx_description
1 polymer ?
#
loop_
_entity_poly.entity_id
_entity_poly.type
_entity_poly.pdbx_seq_one_letter_code
_entity_poly.pdbx_strand_id
1 'polypeptide(L)'
;MTTTEATTREVAHEITVSAPAGAVYRLIAEVENWPQIFPPTIHVDHLEKGEREERIRIWATANGAAKSWTSRRTLDPDNRRITFRQEVSAPPVAAMGGAWVIEELPGGDSLVRLLHDYRAVDDDPASLAWIDEAVDRNSRSELAALKENVERAHATRELTFSFEDTVLIEGSAKDVYDFINEADRWVERLPHVARVQFEEPTPGLQVLEMDTRAKDGSTHTTKSYRVAFPHRAIAYKQVTLPALMTLHTGLWTFEEYPRGVAATSQHTVVLNPDSSSGSSAPRRPSRTPASTSRAHSAPTAAPRWATPGTTRRRAADHGHRNLPGHPGHSGGGGPRRPVPRRRAPPRRRRRRRTGTAAHPHHGVPRLHAARPHGGAVRLPRAAGRARRPTA
;
A
#
# COMPACT_ATOMS: atom_id res chain seq x y z
N MET A 1 -11.67 28.60 38.43
CA MET A 1 -11.59 27.57 37.36
C MET A 1 -10.21 27.71 36.76
N THR A 2 -9.28 26.87 37.18
CA THR A 2 -7.92 26.86 36.65
C THR A 2 -7.99 26.13 35.31
N THR A 3 -7.79 26.86 34.21
CA THR A 3 -7.60 26.26 32.90
C THR A 3 -6.27 25.52 32.96
N THR A 4 -6.29 24.20 33.16
CA THR A 4 -5.10 23.37 33.02
C THR A 4 -4.65 23.51 31.56
N GLU A 5 -3.55 24.21 31.32
CA GLU A 5 -2.91 24.22 30.00
C GLU A 5 -2.54 22.78 29.65
N ALA A 6 -3.15 22.26 28.58
CA ALA A 6 -2.86 20.94 28.07
C ALA A 6 -1.35 20.84 27.75
N THR A 7 -0.65 19.89 28.35
CA THR A 7 0.82 19.87 28.31
C THR A 7 1.29 19.01 27.14
N THR A 8 1.48 19.62 25.97
CA THR A 8 2.10 18.95 24.82
C THR A 8 3.57 18.66 25.11
N ARG A 9 4.00 17.42 24.91
CA ARG A 9 5.42 17.02 24.95
C ARG A 9 6.01 17.13 23.57
N GLU A 10 7.25 17.62 23.50
CA GLU A 10 8.03 17.71 22.28
C GLU A 10 9.35 16.97 22.46
N VAL A 11 9.73 16.16 21.48
CA VAL A 11 10.99 15.42 21.46
C VAL A 11 11.61 15.48 20.07
N ALA A 12 12.94 15.35 20.00
CA ALA A 12 13.68 15.32 18.76
C ALA A 12 14.72 14.19 18.79
N HIS A 13 14.76 13.44 17.69
CA HIS A 13 15.78 12.45 17.43
C HIS A 13 16.47 12.79 16.12
N GLU A 14 17.76 12.51 16.02
CA GLU A 14 18.53 12.84 14.82
C GLU A 14 19.50 11.73 14.43
N ILE A 15 19.80 11.66 13.13
CA ILE A 15 20.78 10.74 12.58
C ILE A 15 21.42 11.34 11.33
N THR A 16 22.72 11.11 11.15
CA THR A 16 23.42 11.44 9.90
C THR A 16 23.23 10.32 8.88
N VAL A 17 22.89 10.67 7.64
CA VAL A 17 22.68 9.77 6.52
C VAL A 17 23.67 10.12 5.40
N SER A 18 24.39 9.12 4.90
CA SER A 18 25.36 9.26 3.81
C SER A 18 24.66 9.29 2.44
N ALA A 19 23.80 10.30 2.28
CA ALA A 19 23.11 10.64 1.04
C ALA A 19 22.76 12.15 1.02
N PRO A 20 22.71 12.79 -0.16
CA PRO A 20 22.38 14.21 -0.27
C PRO A 20 20.99 14.52 0.30
N ALA A 21 20.82 15.68 0.96
CA ALA A 21 19.57 16.03 1.65
C ALA A 21 18.36 16.04 0.71
N GLY A 22 18.55 16.45 -0.53
CA GLY A 22 17.50 16.42 -1.56
C GLY A 22 17.03 14.99 -1.89
N ALA A 23 17.94 14.02 -1.90
CA ALA A 23 17.60 12.62 -2.15
C ALA A 23 16.83 12.02 -0.96
N VAL A 24 17.26 12.32 0.27
CA VAL A 24 16.58 11.88 1.49
C VAL A 24 15.19 12.50 1.59
N TYR A 25 15.07 13.82 1.38
CA TYR A 25 13.77 14.52 1.38
C TYR A 25 12.82 13.89 0.38
N ARG A 26 13.26 13.66 -0.87
CA ARG A 26 12.42 13.07 -1.91
C ARG A 26 11.90 11.69 -1.52
N LEU A 27 12.76 10.84 -0.97
CA LEU A 27 12.38 9.49 -0.52
C LEU A 27 11.34 9.51 0.61
N ILE A 28 11.40 10.48 1.53
CA ILE A 28 10.39 10.63 2.59
C ILE A 28 9.11 11.32 2.06
N ALA A 29 9.24 12.26 1.13
CA ALA A 29 8.14 13.01 0.53
C ALA A 29 7.27 12.13 -0.37
N GLU A 30 7.89 11.35 -1.26
CA GLU A 30 7.23 10.40 -2.17
C GLU A 30 6.86 9.11 -1.40
N VAL A 31 5.64 9.08 -0.86
CA VAL A 31 5.17 8.04 0.06
C VAL A 31 5.09 6.65 -0.58
N GLU A 32 5.07 6.57 -1.90
CA GLU A 32 5.15 5.34 -2.67
C GLU A 32 6.47 4.59 -2.41
N ASN A 33 7.54 5.30 -2.00
CA ASN A 33 8.82 4.71 -1.62
C ASN A 33 8.83 4.14 -0.19
N TRP A 34 7.83 4.43 0.64
CA TRP A 34 7.87 4.07 2.06
C TRP A 34 7.98 2.57 2.35
N PRO A 35 7.38 1.65 1.56
CA PRO A 35 7.64 0.23 1.73
C PRO A 35 9.11 -0.18 1.58
N GLN A 36 9.91 0.58 0.83
CA GLN A 36 11.35 0.38 0.67
C GLN A 36 12.16 0.96 1.84
N ILE A 37 11.70 2.08 2.40
CA ILE A 37 12.46 2.88 3.37
C ILE A 37 12.13 2.49 4.81
N PHE A 38 10.86 2.22 5.08
CA PHE A 38 10.35 1.92 6.41
C PHE A 38 9.93 0.45 6.43
N PRO A 39 10.71 -0.45 7.05
CA PRO A 39 10.44 -1.88 7.04
C PRO A 39 9.01 -2.26 7.47
N PRO A 40 8.38 -1.59 8.46
CA PRO A 40 7.01 -1.90 8.84
C PRO A 40 5.97 -1.56 7.76
N THR A 41 6.21 -0.57 6.91
CA THR A 41 5.23 -0.07 5.93
C THR A 41 4.99 -1.10 4.84
N ILE A 42 3.73 -1.45 4.65
CA ILE A 42 3.24 -2.38 3.62
C ILE A 42 2.86 -1.59 2.36
N HIS A 43 2.08 -0.53 2.53
CA HIS A 43 1.57 0.31 1.45
C HIS A 43 1.15 1.68 1.99
N VAL A 44 1.19 2.70 1.13
CA VAL A 44 0.65 4.02 1.40
C VAL A 44 -0.17 4.45 0.19
N ASP A 45 -1.38 4.96 0.44
CA ASP A 45 -2.28 5.46 -0.59
C ASP A 45 -2.64 6.93 -0.31
N HIS A 46 -2.84 7.71 -1.37
CA HIS A 46 -3.29 9.09 -1.26
C HIS A 46 -4.82 9.11 -1.18
N LEU A 47 -5.34 9.69 -0.09
CA LEU A 47 -6.77 10.03 0.02
C LEU A 47 -7.06 11.39 -0.62
N GLU A 48 -6.15 12.34 -0.43
CA GLU A 48 -6.16 13.67 -1.05
C GLU A 48 -4.72 14.06 -1.37
N LYS A 49 -4.48 14.62 -2.58
CA LYS A 49 -3.16 15.04 -3.04
C LYS A 49 -3.23 16.46 -3.61
N GLY A 50 -2.66 17.41 -2.89
CA GLY A 50 -2.44 18.78 -3.34
C GLY A 50 -0.96 19.01 -3.69
N GLU A 51 -0.60 20.27 -3.93
CA GLU A 51 0.79 20.66 -4.25
C GLU A 51 1.71 20.55 -3.02
N ARG A 52 1.25 21.05 -1.87
CA ARG A 52 2.02 21.09 -0.61
C ARG A 52 1.30 20.44 0.56
N GLU A 53 0.05 20.04 0.39
CA GLU A 53 -0.73 19.37 1.42
C GLU A 53 -1.27 18.06 0.87
N GLU A 54 -1.26 17.02 1.70
CA GLU A 54 -1.82 15.73 1.34
C GLU A 54 -2.40 15.02 2.56
N ARG A 55 -3.35 14.13 2.29
CA ARG A 55 -3.87 13.17 3.26
C ARG A 55 -3.56 11.78 2.73
N ILE A 56 -2.82 11.02 3.53
CA ILE A 56 -2.38 9.68 3.17
C ILE A 56 -2.95 8.67 4.14
N ARG A 57 -3.24 7.47 3.64
CA ARG A 57 -3.52 6.30 4.48
C ARG A 57 -2.33 5.37 4.44
N ILE A 58 -1.85 4.99 5.61
CA ILE A 58 -0.67 4.14 5.77
C ILE A 58 -1.15 2.78 6.25
N TRP A 59 -0.64 1.71 5.66
CA TRP A 59 -0.76 0.34 6.15
C TRP A 59 0.62 -0.17 6.54
N ALA A 60 0.76 -0.65 7.78
CA ALA A 60 2.03 -1.13 8.29
C ALA A 60 1.83 -2.30 9.26
N THR A 61 2.90 -3.06 9.47
CA THR A 61 2.97 -4.08 10.53
C THR A 61 3.31 -3.43 11.86
N ALA A 62 2.61 -3.83 12.92
CA ALA A 62 2.88 -3.42 14.29
C ALA A 62 2.74 -4.65 15.19
N ASN A 63 3.84 -5.08 15.81
CA ASN A 63 3.92 -6.29 16.64
C ASN A 63 3.36 -7.54 15.93
N GLY A 64 3.68 -7.72 14.65
CA GLY A 64 3.22 -8.85 13.83
C GLY A 64 1.78 -8.76 13.33
N ALA A 65 1.02 -7.75 13.77
CA ALA A 65 -0.33 -7.49 13.26
C ALA A 65 -0.31 -6.30 12.29
N ALA A 66 -0.93 -6.45 11.13
CA ALA A 66 -1.06 -5.35 10.19
C ALA A 66 -2.16 -4.37 10.67
N LYS A 67 -1.89 -3.07 10.55
CA LYS A 67 -2.77 -1.95 10.97
C LYS A 67 -2.78 -0.87 9.91
N SER A 68 -3.77 0.04 9.98
CA SER A 68 -3.81 1.23 9.14
C SER A 68 -4.23 2.48 9.89
N TRP A 69 -3.72 3.64 9.50
CA TRP A 69 -4.13 4.95 10.02
C TRP A 69 -4.02 6.02 8.93
N THR A 70 -4.68 7.17 9.16
CA THR A 70 -4.63 8.33 8.27
C THR A 70 -3.71 9.39 8.86
N SER A 71 -2.88 9.99 8.01
CA SER A 71 -1.99 11.09 8.35
C SER A 71 -2.21 12.24 7.37
N ARG A 72 -2.27 13.47 7.89
CA ARG A 72 -2.21 14.69 7.10
C ARG A 72 -0.78 15.20 7.10
N ARG A 73 -0.27 15.59 5.94
CA ARG A 73 1.08 16.12 5.81
C ARG A 73 1.11 17.46 5.08
N THR A 74 2.07 18.30 5.47
CA THR A 74 2.44 19.50 4.71
C THR A 74 3.90 19.38 4.29
N LEU A 75 4.15 19.51 3.00
CA LEU A 75 5.45 19.37 2.35
C LEU A 75 6.01 20.76 2.04
N ASP A 76 7.23 21.00 2.51
CA ASP A 76 7.99 22.20 2.24
C ASP A 76 9.34 21.80 1.61
N PRO A 77 9.38 21.62 0.27
CA PRO A 77 10.59 21.21 -0.43
C PRO A 77 11.70 22.26 -0.35
N ASP A 78 11.35 23.54 -0.24
CA ASP A 78 12.32 24.65 -0.21
C ASP A 78 13.16 24.59 1.08
N ASN A 79 12.52 24.25 2.20
CA ASN A 79 13.17 24.07 3.50
C ASN A 79 13.44 22.59 3.86
N ARG A 80 13.15 21.65 2.95
CA ARG A 80 13.22 20.18 3.17
C ARG A 80 12.58 19.76 4.49
N ARG A 81 11.36 20.24 4.72
CA ARG A 81 10.57 19.95 5.93
C ARG A 81 9.26 19.27 5.55
N ILE A 82 8.89 18.23 6.29
CA ILE A 82 7.60 17.55 6.13
C ILE A 82 6.95 17.50 7.50
N THR A 83 5.89 18.28 7.70
CA THR A 83 5.09 18.18 8.93
C THR A 83 4.03 17.10 8.75
N PHE A 84 3.73 16.36 9.81
CA PHE A 84 2.69 15.34 9.78
C PHE A 84 1.85 15.35 11.05
N ARG A 85 0.59 14.95 10.91
CA ARG A 85 -0.40 14.83 11.98
C ARG A 85 -1.20 13.56 11.79
N GLN A 86 -1.23 12.71 12.80
CA GLN A 86 -2.12 11.56 12.82
C GLN A 86 -3.56 12.05 13.04
N GLU A 87 -4.49 11.75 12.12
CA GLU A 87 -5.85 12.29 12.20
C GLU A 87 -6.69 11.63 13.30
N VAL A 88 -6.48 10.34 13.55
CA VAL A 88 -7.18 9.58 14.58
C VAL A 88 -6.16 8.85 15.44
N SER A 89 -6.00 9.31 16.69
CA SER A 89 -5.22 8.64 17.72
C SER A 89 -6.10 7.67 18.52
N ALA A 90 -5.50 6.61 19.06
CA ALA A 90 -6.15 5.69 19.98
C ALA A 90 -5.66 5.95 21.40
N PRO A 91 -6.53 5.89 22.42
CA PRO A 91 -6.10 5.95 23.82
C PRO A 91 -4.94 4.98 24.08
N PRO A 92 -3.92 5.39 24.85
CA PRO A 92 -3.88 6.60 25.68
C PRO A 92 -3.45 7.90 24.96
N VAL A 93 -3.22 7.88 23.65
CA VAL A 93 -2.75 9.04 22.89
C VAL A 93 -3.92 9.94 22.51
N ALA A 94 -3.87 11.22 22.92
CA ALA A 94 -4.85 12.24 22.55
C ALA A 94 -4.50 12.94 21.23
N ALA A 95 -3.21 13.17 20.99
CA ALA A 95 -2.69 13.76 19.76
C ALA A 95 -1.28 13.22 19.48
N MET A 96 -0.98 13.01 18.20
CA MET A 96 0.34 12.60 17.73
C MET A 96 0.65 13.33 16.42
N GLY A 97 1.80 13.99 16.40
CA GLY A 97 2.30 14.72 15.26
C GLY A 97 3.81 14.79 15.27
N GLY A 98 4.36 15.36 14.22
CA GLY A 98 5.78 15.63 14.17
C GLY A 98 6.21 16.36 12.92
N ALA A 99 7.52 16.40 12.72
CA ALA A 99 8.11 16.87 11.47
C ALA A 99 9.41 16.16 11.17
N TRP A 100 9.62 15.88 9.88
CA TRP A 100 10.92 15.57 9.32
C TRP A 100 11.60 16.87 8.90
N VAL A 101 12.88 17.03 9.26
CA VAL A 101 13.74 18.14 8.81
C VAL A 101 15.04 17.55 8.30
N ILE A 102 15.44 17.91 7.08
CA ILE A 102 16.64 17.37 6.45
C ILE A 102 17.60 18.52 6.10
N GLU A 103 18.73 18.54 6.79
CA GLU A 103 19.80 19.51 6.59
C GLU A 103 20.93 18.91 5.76
N GLU A 104 21.48 19.68 4.83
CA GLU A 104 22.67 19.30 4.08
C GLU A 104 23.90 19.52 4.97
N LEU A 105 24.79 18.53 5.02
CA LEU A 105 26.08 18.64 5.71
C LEU A 105 27.21 18.82 4.69
N PRO A 106 28.36 19.37 5.11
CA PRO A 106 29.56 19.38 4.29
C PRO A 106 29.95 17.95 3.85
N GLY A 107 30.25 17.76 2.56
CA GLY A 107 30.66 16.46 2.02
C GLY A 107 29.56 15.65 1.33
N GLY A 108 28.32 16.16 1.29
CA GLY A 108 27.20 15.52 0.59
C GLY A 108 26.39 14.54 1.45
N ASP A 109 26.70 14.46 2.75
CA ASP A 109 25.88 13.80 3.76
C ASP A 109 24.71 14.71 4.17
N SER A 110 23.73 14.15 4.89
CA SER A 110 22.63 14.91 5.45
C SER A 110 22.37 14.58 6.91
N LEU A 111 21.90 15.56 7.67
CA LEU A 111 21.39 15.38 9.02
C LEU A 111 19.87 15.33 8.97
N VAL A 112 19.30 14.20 9.34
CA VAL A 112 17.85 14.00 9.42
C VAL A 112 17.42 14.17 10.87
N ARG A 113 16.47 15.06 11.12
CA ARG A 113 15.79 15.18 12.42
C ARG A 113 14.34 14.77 12.30
N LEU A 114 13.92 13.89 13.21
CA LEU A 114 12.54 13.48 13.43
C LEU A 114 12.06 14.12 14.73
N LEU A 115 11.17 15.10 14.58
CA LEU A 115 10.51 15.80 15.67
C LEU A 115 9.18 15.12 15.94
N HIS A 116 8.81 14.97 17.20
CA HIS A 116 7.47 14.56 17.60
C HIS A 116 6.86 15.53 18.60
N ASP A 117 5.57 15.78 18.44
CA ASP A 117 4.73 16.49 19.40
C ASP A 117 3.52 15.61 19.75
N TYR A 118 3.30 15.35 21.03
CA TYR A 118 2.24 14.43 21.48
C TYR A 118 1.68 14.77 22.86
N ARG A 119 0.48 14.24 23.13
CA ARG A 119 -0.23 14.43 24.40
C ARG A 119 -0.99 13.17 24.80
N ALA A 120 -1.06 12.89 26.09
CA ALA A 120 -1.92 11.85 26.66
C ALA A 120 -3.39 12.32 26.78
N VAL A 121 -4.33 11.38 26.79
CA VAL A 121 -5.72 11.67 27.18
C VAL A 121 -5.73 12.15 28.63
N ASP A 122 -6.51 13.21 28.90
CA ASP A 122 -6.64 13.86 30.21
C ASP A 122 -5.32 14.30 30.88
N ASP A 123 -4.25 14.45 30.08
CA ASP A 123 -2.90 14.76 30.56
C ASP A 123 -2.39 13.77 31.65
N ASP A 124 -2.84 12.50 31.59
CA ASP A 124 -2.46 11.48 32.57
C ASP A 124 -0.93 11.22 32.55
N PRO A 125 -0.22 11.46 33.68
CA PRO A 125 1.24 11.35 33.71
C PRO A 125 1.78 9.95 33.42
N ALA A 126 1.07 8.89 33.84
CA ALA A 126 1.48 7.51 33.61
C ALA A 126 1.37 7.14 32.12
N SER A 127 0.24 7.52 31.51
CA SER A 127 0.03 7.42 30.06
C SER A 127 1.09 8.21 29.29
N LEU A 128 1.40 9.43 29.73
CA LEU A 128 2.39 10.27 29.06
C LEU A 128 3.80 9.65 29.12
N ALA A 129 4.20 9.11 30.26
CA ALA A 129 5.48 8.40 30.40
C ALA A 129 5.54 7.16 29.48
N TRP A 130 4.45 6.40 29.39
CA TRP A 130 4.37 5.26 28.47
C TRP A 130 4.47 5.69 27.00
N ILE A 131 3.81 6.79 26.62
CA ILE A 131 3.88 7.36 25.26
C ILE A 131 5.31 7.81 24.95
N ASP A 132 5.98 8.47 25.90
CA ASP A 132 7.36 8.95 25.74
C ASP A 132 8.33 7.80 25.44
N GLU A 133 8.28 6.73 26.24
CA GLU A 133 9.09 5.53 26.00
C GLU A 133 8.78 4.87 24.64
N ALA A 134 7.51 4.87 24.24
CA ALA A 134 7.09 4.33 22.95
C ALA A 134 7.60 5.18 21.78
N VAL A 135 7.53 6.50 21.88
CA VAL A 135 8.00 7.44 20.87
C VAL A 135 9.52 7.39 20.76
N ASP A 136 10.27 7.39 21.87
CA ASP A 136 11.74 7.31 21.83
C ASP A 136 12.22 6.03 21.13
N ARG A 137 11.69 4.87 21.55
CA ARG A 137 12.06 3.57 20.98
C ARG A 137 11.74 3.51 19.49
N ASN A 138 10.52 3.90 19.11
CA ASN A 138 10.09 3.85 17.71
C ASN A 138 10.90 4.82 16.84
N SER A 139 11.15 6.05 17.32
CA SER A 139 11.90 7.07 16.58
C SER A 139 13.34 6.62 16.31
N ARG A 140 14.01 6.00 17.30
CA ARG A 140 15.36 5.46 17.13
C ARG A 140 15.39 4.32 16.12
N SER A 141 14.47 3.37 16.21
CA SER A 141 14.38 2.26 15.26
C SER A 141 14.04 2.74 13.85
N GLU A 142 13.14 3.72 13.73
CA GLU A 142 12.73 4.32 12.45
C GLU A 142 13.88 5.08 11.79
N LEU A 143 14.62 5.91 12.53
CA LEU A 143 15.79 6.63 12.02
C LEU A 143 16.94 5.68 11.63
N ALA A 144 17.19 4.63 12.41
CA ALA A 144 18.20 3.63 12.07
C ALA A 144 17.84 2.91 10.75
N ALA A 145 16.58 2.48 10.62
CA ALA A 145 16.10 1.84 9.40
C ALA A 145 16.10 2.82 8.20
N LEU A 146 15.68 4.07 8.41
CA LEU A 146 15.74 5.13 7.40
C LEU A 146 17.17 5.28 6.87
N LYS A 147 18.16 5.44 7.77
CA LYS A 147 19.57 5.60 7.39
C LYS A 147 20.01 4.44 6.51
N GLU A 148 19.88 3.22 7.01
CA GLU A 148 20.32 2.01 6.30
C GLU A 148 19.64 1.88 4.92
N ASN A 149 18.33 2.09 4.88
CA ASN A 149 17.55 1.86 3.67
C ASN A 149 17.71 2.98 2.64
N VAL A 150 17.89 4.23 3.08
CA VAL A 150 18.14 5.37 2.20
C VAL A 150 19.55 5.30 1.62
N GLU A 151 20.57 5.02 2.44
CA GLU A 151 21.94 4.84 1.97
C GLU A 151 22.02 3.70 0.95
N ARG A 152 21.37 2.57 1.26
CA ARG A 152 21.27 1.46 0.32
C ARG A 152 20.51 1.85 -0.93
N ALA A 153 19.31 2.43 -0.83
CA ALA A 153 18.51 2.86 -1.99
C ALA A 153 19.25 3.86 -2.89
N HIS A 154 20.07 4.72 -2.28
CA HIS A 154 20.92 5.65 -3.01
C HIS A 154 22.05 4.94 -3.73
N ALA A 155 22.76 4.04 -3.04
CA ALA A 155 23.88 3.26 -3.58
C ALA A 155 23.45 2.21 -4.62
N THR A 156 22.27 1.62 -4.46
CA THR A 156 21.75 0.54 -5.31
C THR A 156 20.63 1.00 -6.23
N ARG A 157 20.60 2.31 -6.56
CA ARG A 157 19.60 2.88 -7.46
C ARG A 157 19.51 2.13 -8.79
N GLU A 158 20.65 1.67 -9.32
CA GLU A 158 20.72 0.89 -10.56
C GLU A 158 20.25 -0.56 -10.41
N LEU A 159 20.20 -1.09 -9.19
CA LEU A 159 19.69 -2.42 -8.86
C LEU A 159 18.19 -2.42 -8.52
N THR A 160 17.59 -1.23 -8.46
CA THR A 160 16.16 -1.04 -8.25
C THR A 160 15.48 -0.86 -9.59
N PHE A 161 14.53 -1.72 -9.91
CA PHE A 161 13.75 -1.58 -11.13
C PHE A 161 12.29 -1.97 -10.88
N SER A 162 11.43 -1.40 -11.72
CA SER A 162 10.01 -1.66 -11.74
C SER A 162 9.58 -2.08 -13.14
N PHE A 163 8.66 -3.02 -13.22
CA PHE A 163 8.03 -3.44 -14.46
C PHE A 163 6.58 -3.80 -14.20
N GLU A 164 5.78 -3.77 -15.26
CA GLU A 164 4.37 -4.13 -15.21
C GLU A 164 4.00 -4.94 -16.44
N ASP A 165 3.08 -5.88 -16.26
CA ASP A 165 2.50 -6.66 -17.34
C ASP A 165 0.98 -6.56 -17.25
N THR A 166 0.36 -6.26 -18.39
CA THR A 166 -1.09 -6.02 -18.50
C THR A 166 -1.73 -7.06 -19.41
N VAL A 167 -2.86 -7.61 -18.97
CA VAL A 167 -3.71 -8.47 -19.79
C VAL A 167 -5.11 -7.88 -19.90
N LEU A 168 -5.73 -8.01 -21.08
CA LEU A 168 -7.10 -7.60 -21.34
C LEU A 168 -8.03 -8.80 -21.21
N ILE A 169 -9.06 -8.69 -20.36
CA ILE A 169 -9.96 -9.78 -20.02
C ILE A 169 -11.39 -9.36 -20.36
N GLU A 170 -12.08 -10.17 -21.17
CA GLU A 170 -13.52 -10.04 -21.39
C GLU A 170 -14.26 -10.51 -20.14
N GLY A 171 -14.62 -9.58 -19.26
CA GLY A 171 -15.22 -9.85 -17.96
C GLY A 171 -15.37 -8.58 -17.13
N SER A 172 -15.80 -8.73 -15.87
CA SER A 172 -15.91 -7.61 -14.93
C SER A 172 -14.63 -7.45 -14.11
N ALA A 173 -14.31 -6.23 -13.67
CA ALA A 173 -13.20 -6.01 -12.75
C ALA A 173 -13.38 -6.77 -11.45
N LYS A 174 -14.63 -6.91 -10.98
CA LYS A 174 -14.98 -7.69 -9.80
C LYS A 174 -14.54 -9.15 -9.91
N ASP A 175 -14.85 -9.83 -11.01
CA ASP A 175 -14.55 -11.27 -11.14
C ASP A 175 -13.04 -11.52 -11.18
N VAL A 176 -12.28 -10.64 -11.84
CA VAL A 176 -10.81 -10.72 -11.90
C VAL A 176 -10.19 -10.37 -10.54
N TYR A 177 -10.68 -9.31 -9.89
CA TYR A 177 -10.28 -8.96 -8.54
C TYR A 177 -10.51 -10.11 -7.56
N ASP A 178 -11.70 -10.71 -7.56
CA ASP A 178 -12.07 -11.80 -6.65
C ASP A 178 -11.15 -13.01 -6.83
N PHE A 179 -10.76 -13.33 -8.07
CA PHE A 179 -9.81 -14.41 -8.34
C PHE A 179 -8.43 -14.18 -7.68
N ILE A 180 -7.92 -12.94 -7.70
CA ILE A 180 -6.63 -12.58 -7.09
C ILE A 180 -6.77 -12.38 -5.56
N ASN A 181 -7.90 -11.87 -5.11
CA ASN A 181 -8.19 -11.63 -3.70
C ASN A 181 -8.37 -12.94 -2.92
N GLU A 182 -9.09 -13.93 -3.48
CA GLU A 182 -9.32 -15.26 -2.92
C GLU A 182 -8.07 -16.19 -3.06
N ALA A 183 -6.97 -15.77 -2.44
CA ALA A 183 -5.69 -16.49 -2.54
C ALA A 183 -5.68 -17.83 -1.78
N ASP A 184 -6.56 -18.00 -0.80
CA ASP A 184 -6.82 -19.27 -0.14
C ASP A 184 -7.18 -20.40 -1.12
N ARG A 185 -7.74 -20.05 -2.28
CA ARG A 185 -8.15 -21.00 -3.33
C ARG A 185 -7.10 -21.20 -4.42
N TRP A 186 -5.92 -20.58 -4.31
CA TRP A 186 -4.91 -20.64 -5.36
C TRP A 186 -4.33 -22.03 -5.56
N VAL A 187 -4.30 -22.89 -4.55
CA VAL A 187 -3.86 -24.30 -4.69
C VAL A 187 -4.71 -25.05 -5.72
N GLU A 188 -6.01 -24.75 -5.80
CA GLU A 188 -6.95 -25.38 -6.75
C GLU A 188 -6.94 -24.71 -8.12
N ARG A 189 -6.51 -23.44 -8.19
CA ARG A 189 -6.66 -22.57 -9.37
C ARG A 189 -5.36 -22.37 -10.15
N LEU A 190 -4.21 -22.43 -9.48
CA LEU A 190 -2.91 -22.09 -10.05
C LEU A 190 -1.96 -23.30 -10.00
N PRO A 191 -1.50 -23.81 -11.16
CA PRO A 191 -0.76 -25.08 -11.22
C PRO A 191 0.62 -25.06 -10.55
N HIS A 192 1.19 -23.87 -10.32
CA HIS A 192 2.50 -23.69 -9.70
C HIS A 192 2.42 -23.49 -8.19
N VAL A 193 1.23 -23.36 -7.60
CA VAL A 193 1.03 -23.13 -6.16
C VAL A 193 0.83 -24.47 -5.47
N ALA A 194 1.77 -24.84 -4.58
CA ALA A 194 1.77 -26.12 -3.89
C ALA A 194 1.07 -26.09 -2.52
N ARG A 195 1.14 -24.95 -1.83
CA ARG A 195 0.56 -24.73 -0.50
C ARG A 195 0.19 -23.26 -0.36
N VAL A 196 -0.90 -22.99 0.34
CA VAL A 196 -1.28 -21.65 0.81
C VAL A 196 -1.62 -21.73 2.31
N GLN A 197 -1.12 -20.76 3.07
CA GLN A 197 -1.67 -20.35 4.36
C GLN A 197 -2.12 -18.91 4.22
N PHE A 198 -3.40 -18.67 4.48
CA PHE A 198 -4.05 -17.38 4.23
C PHE A 198 -4.82 -16.94 5.46
N GLU A 199 -4.58 -15.70 5.89
CA GLU A 199 -5.28 -15.07 7.00
C GLU A 199 -5.74 -13.67 6.60
N GLU A 200 -6.93 -13.27 7.04
CA GLU A 200 -7.45 -11.91 6.87
C GLU A 200 -7.94 -11.40 8.24
N PRO A 201 -7.02 -11.02 9.14
CA PRO A 201 -7.37 -10.60 10.50
C PRO A 201 -8.21 -9.32 10.52
N THR A 202 -8.12 -8.50 9.48
CA THR A 202 -8.94 -7.30 9.28
C THR A 202 -9.40 -7.29 7.82
N PRO A 203 -10.66 -6.98 7.52
CA PRO A 203 -11.15 -6.93 6.14
C PRO A 203 -10.27 -6.06 5.24
N GLY A 204 -9.83 -6.61 4.12
CA GLY A 204 -8.92 -5.98 3.16
C GLY A 204 -7.45 -6.00 3.56
N LEU A 205 -7.07 -6.64 4.67
CA LEU A 205 -5.69 -6.73 5.13
C LEU A 205 -5.30 -8.17 5.40
N GLN A 206 -4.46 -8.70 4.52
CA GLN A 206 -4.25 -10.13 4.39
C GLN A 206 -2.79 -10.51 4.65
N VAL A 207 -2.60 -11.69 5.21
CA VAL A 207 -1.31 -12.37 5.33
C VAL A 207 -1.37 -13.60 4.44
N LEU A 208 -0.47 -13.66 3.46
CA LEU A 208 -0.37 -14.77 2.54
C LEU A 208 1.01 -15.38 2.64
N GLU A 209 1.09 -16.62 3.11
CA GLU A 209 2.25 -17.48 2.94
C GLU A 209 1.94 -18.56 1.92
N MET A 210 2.84 -18.78 0.96
CA MET A 210 2.64 -19.79 -0.07
C MET A 210 3.94 -20.45 -0.48
N ASP A 211 3.81 -21.70 -0.91
CA ASP A 211 4.88 -22.45 -1.55
C ASP A 211 4.63 -22.51 -3.05
N THR A 212 5.60 -22.05 -3.84
CA THR A 212 5.54 -22.09 -5.30
C THR A 212 6.60 -23.04 -5.85
N ARG A 213 6.21 -23.88 -6.83
CA ARG A 213 7.14 -24.77 -7.54
C ARG A 213 7.75 -24.03 -8.73
N ALA A 214 9.07 -23.94 -8.75
CA ALA A 214 9.82 -23.41 -9.88
C ALA A 214 9.93 -24.47 -11.00
N LYS A 215 10.34 -24.03 -12.20
CA LYS A 215 10.48 -24.91 -13.38
C LYS A 215 11.55 -26.00 -13.19
N ASP A 216 12.53 -25.77 -12.33
CA ASP A 216 13.59 -26.72 -11.97
C ASP A 216 13.13 -27.76 -10.92
N GLY A 217 11.86 -27.70 -10.48
CA GLY A 217 11.30 -28.59 -9.47
C GLY A 217 11.54 -28.14 -8.02
N SER A 218 12.35 -27.11 -7.80
CA SER A 218 12.55 -26.54 -6.46
C SER A 218 11.27 -25.87 -5.95
N THR A 219 11.10 -25.86 -4.63
CA THR A 219 9.97 -25.21 -3.96
C THR A 219 10.47 -24.03 -3.15
N HIS A 220 9.81 -22.88 -3.30
CA HIS A 220 10.14 -21.65 -2.60
C HIS A 220 8.97 -21.22 -1.73
N THR A 221 9.23 -21.01 -0.45
CA THR A 221 8.27 -20.41 0.48
C THR A 221 8.41 -18.90 0.46
N THR A 222 7.28 -18.22 0.28
CA THR A 222 7.20 -16.77 0.33
C THR A 222 6.10 -16.36 1.30
N LYS A 223 6.31 -15.24 2.00
CA LYS A 223 5.31 -14.64 2.89
C LYS A 223 5.14 -13.18 2.51
N SER A 224 3.90 -12.73 2.41
CA SER A 224 3.54 -11.36 2.04
C SER A 224 2.39 -10.82 2.87
N TYR A 225 2.39 -9.51 3.06
CA TYR A 225 1.24 -8.76 3.52
C TYR A 225 0.57 -8.11 2.30
N ARG A 226 -0.76 -8.15 2.23
CA ARG A 226 -1.54 -7.57 1.13
C ARG A 226 -2.59 -6.60 1.65
N VAL A 227 -2.77 -5.50 0.93
CA VAL A 227 -3.82 -4.49 1.15
C VAL A 227 -4.75 -4.53 -0.06
N ALA A 228 -5.98 -4.98 0.16
CA ALA A 228 -6.96 -5.20 -0.87
C ALA A 228 -7.98 -4.05 -0.91
N PHE A 229 -8.23 -3.52 -2.10
CA PHE A 229 -9.14 -2.42 -2.36
C PHE A 229 -10.24 -2.89 -3.33
N PRO A 230 -11.38 -3.39 -2.83
CA PRO A 230 -12.46 -3.89 -3.68
C PRO A 230 -13.00 -2.82 -4.63
N HIS A 231 -13.10 -3.03 -5.94
CA HIS A 231 -12.53 -4.10 -6.77
C HIS A 231 -11.42 -3.54 -7.70
N ARG A 232 -10.67 -2.55 -7.21
CA ARG A 232 -9.74 -1.73 -8.01
C ARG A 232 -8.29 -2.18 -7.95
N ALA A 233 -7.82 -2.69 -6.81
CA ALA A 233 -6.39 -2.96 -6.62
C ALA A 233 -6.09 -3.89 -5.45
N ILE A 234 -4.93 -4.56 -5.49
CA ILE A 234 -4.34 -5.28 -4.37
C ILE A 234 -2.84 -4.96 -4.32
N ALA A 235 -2.43 -4.15 -3.34
CA ALA A 235 -1.03 -3.86 -3.08
C ALA A 235 -0.45 -4.97 -2.18
N TYR A 236 0.83 -5.32 -2.35
CA TYR A 236 1.48 -6.27 -1.46
C TYR A 236 2.96 -5.98 -1.25
N LYS A 237 3.47 -6.45 -0.10
CA LYS A 237 4.88 -6.46 0.25
C LYS A 237 5.29 -7.85 0.70
N GLN A 238 6.33 -8.39 0.08
CA GLN A 238 6.90 -9.67 0.48
C GLN A 238 7.91 -9.46 1.61
N VAL A 239 7.82 -10.28 2.66
CA VAL A 239 8.63 -10.19 3.88
C VAL A 239 9.53 -11.40 4.10
N THR A 240 9.20 -12.55 3.51
CA THR A 240 10.15 -13.66 3.34
C THR A 240 10.59 -13.67 1.88
N LEU A 241 11.79 -13.15 1.62
CA LEU A 241 12.34 -12.92 0.28
C LEU A 241 13.31 -14.06 -0.12
N PRO A 242 13.35 -14.43 -1.41
CA PRO A 242 14.46 -15.20 -1.97
C PRO A 242 15.79 -14.44 -1.83
N ALA A 243 16.91 -15.18 -1.74
CA ALA A 243 18.25 -14.63 -1.50
C ALA A 243 18.70 -13.55 -2.52
N LEU A 244 18.15 -13.57 -3.74
CA LEU A 244 18.49 -12.66 -4.84
C LEU A 244 17.96 -11.22 -4.63
N MET A 245 17.04 -10.99 -3.68
CA MET A 245 16.33 -9.72 -3.55
C MET A 245 16.34 -9.21 -2.11
N THR A 246 16.47 -7.90 -1.94
CA THR A 246 16.35 -7.21 -0.65
C THR A 246 15.01 -6.51 -0.47
N LEU A 247 14.25 -6.34 -1.56
CA LEU A 247 12.89 -5.81 -1.57
C LEU A 247 12.09 -6.46 -2.70
N HIS A 248 10.84 -6.79 -2.42
CA HIS A 248 9.84 -7.07 -3.44
C HIS A 248 8.47 -6.54 -2.99
N THR A 249 7.97 -5.55 -3.72
CA THR A 249 6.59 -5.08 -3.62
C THR A 249 5.90 -5.25 -4.95
N GLY A 250 4.58 -5.29 -4.93
CA GLY A 250 3.81 -5.23 -6.16
C GLY A 250 2.41 -4.71 -5.97
N LEU A 251 1.78 -4.42 -7.09
CA LEU A 251 0.45 -3.86 -7.16
C LEU A 251 -0.31 -4.54 -8.30
N TRP A 252 -1.41 -5.19 -7.94
CA TRP A 252 -2.44 -5.55 -8.90
C TRP A 252 -3.39 -4.37 -9.07
N THR A 253 -3.69 -3.97 -10.31
CA THR A 253 -4.77 -3.02 -10.61
C THR A 253 -5.77 -3.63 -11.60
N PHE A 254 -7.02 -3.19 -11.50
CA PHE A 254 -8.13 -3.67 -12.32
C PHE A 254 -8.90 -2.45 -12.83
N GLU A 255 -8.67 -2.11 -14.10
CA GLU A 255 -9.26 -0.93 -14.74
C GLU A 255 -10.31 -1.36 -15.77
N GLU A 256 -11.56 -0.98 -15.55
CA GLU A 256 -12.62 -1.24 -16.53
C GLU A 256 -12.43 -0.39 -17.79
N TYR A 257 -12.63 -1.01 -18.94
CA TYR A 257 -12.69 -0.35 -20.24
C TYR A 257 -13.91 -0.87 -21.01
N PRO A 258 -14.34 -0.22 -22.12
CA PRO A 258 -15.63 -0.52 -22.75
C PRO A 258 -15.89 -1.98 -23.18
N ARG A 259 -14.85 -2.83 -23.28
CA ARG A 259 -14.98 -4.24 -23.68
C ARG A 259 -14.45 -5.23 -22.64
N GLY A 260 -14.20 -4.80 -21.41
CA GLY A 260 -13.70 -5.70 -20.36
C GLY A 260 -12.91 -4.98 -19.26
N VAL A 261 -11.93 -5.68 -18.70
CA VAL A 261 -11.02 -5.15 -17.68
C VAL A 261 -9.56 -5.32 -18.10
N ALA A 262 -8.76 -4.28 -17.92
CA ALA A 262 -7.31 -4.34 -17.98
C ALA A 262 -6.82 -4.71 -16.58
N ALA A 263 -6.22 -5.90 -16.46
CA ALA A 263 -5.60 -6.36 -15.22
C ALA A 263 -4.09 -6.23 -15.34
N THR A 264 -3.50 -5.43 -14.47
CA THR A 264 -2.07 -5.12 -14.48
C THR A 264 -1.40 -5.67 -13.23
N SER A 265 -0.27 -6.37 -13.40
CA SER A 265 0.61 -6.82 -12.31
C SER A 265 1.89 -6.02 -12.37
N GLN A 266 2.07 -5.09 -11.44
CA GLN A 266 3.28 -4.28 -11.27
C GLN A 266 4.18 -4.89 -10.18
N HIS A 267 5.48 -4.89 -10.42
CA HIS A 267 6.51 -5.37 -9.51
C HIS A 267 7.62 -4.33 -9.36
N THR A 268 8.00 -4.01 -8.11
CA THR A 268 9.23 -3.28 -7.79
C THR A 268 10.17 -4.20 -7.04
N VAL A 269 11.40 -4.33 -7.54
CA VAL A 269 12.41 -5.23 -7.00
C VAL A 269 13.71 -4.45 -6.75
N VAL A 270 14.37 -4.78 -5.64
CA VAL A 270 15.76 -4.38 -5.38
C VAL A 270 16.60 -5.66 -5.31
N LEU A 271 17.58 -5.80 -6.21
CA LEU A 271 18.49 -6.94 -6.20
C LEU A 271 19.45 -6.89 -5.00
N ASN A 272 19.84 -8.07 -4.52
CA ASN A 272 20.86 -8.22 -3.50
C ASN A 272 22.25 -8.29 -4.17
N PRO A 273 23.11 -7.25 -4.03
CA PRO A 273 24.45 -7.27 -4.64
C PRO A 273 25.34 -8.37 -4.09
N ASP A 274 25.11 -8.81 -2.84
CA ASP A 274 25.90 -9.84 -2.17
C ASP A 274 25.41 -11.26 -2.48
N SER A 275 24.31 -11.39 -3.21
CA SER A 275 23.85 -12.70 -3.66
C SER A 275 24.81 -13.22 -4.74
N SER A 276 25.63 -14.19 -4.38
CA SER A 276 26.49 -14.88 -5.32
C SER A 276 25.61 -15.59 -6.35
N SER A 277 25.50 -15.00 -7.55
CA SER A 277 24.84 -15.66 -8.66
C SER A 277 25.63 -16.93 -9.00
N GLY A 278 25.15 -18.10 -8.58
CA GLY A 278 25.63 -19.41 -9.03
C GLY A 278 25.36 -19.68 -10.52
N SER A 279 25.15 -18.64 -11.33
CA SER A 279 24.97 -18.74 -12.78
C SER A 279 26.24 -18.26 -13.47
N SER A 280 27.04 -19.23 -13.93
CA SER A 280 28.09 -18.97 -14.90
C SER A 280 27.46 -18.44 -16.19
N ALA A 281 27.54 -17.13 -16.42
CA ALA A 281 27.33 -16.60 -17.76
C ALA A 281 28.40 -17.21 -18.69
N PRO A 282 28.06 -17.77 -19.86
CA PRO A 282 29.06 -18.29 -20.77
C PRO A 282 29.98 -17.14 -21.23
N ARG A 283 31.29 -17.30 -21.00
CA ARG A 283 32.33 -16.38 -21.48
C ARG A 283 32.12 -16.11 -22.96
N ARG A 284 31.89 -14.85 -23.30
CA ARG A 284 31.93 -14.34 -24.68
C ARG A 284 33.35 -14.57 -25.23
N PRO A 285 33.57 -15.28 -26.34
CA PRO A 285 34.88 -15.33 -26.95
C PRO A 285 35.25 -13.95 -27.51
N SER A 286 36.50 -13.55 -27.29
CA SER A 286 37.11 -12.31 -27.79
C SER A 286 36.99 -12.22 -29.32
N ARG A 287 36.44 -11.12 -29.84
CA ARG A 287 36.40 -10.83 -31.28
C ARG A 287 37.62 -10.01 -31.70
N THR A 288 38.44 -10.60 -32.56
CA THR A 288 39.39 -9.91 -33.46
C THR A 288 38.60 -9.13 -34.53
N PRO A 289 39.05 -7.95 -35.00
CA PRO A 289 38.29 -7.18 -35.99
C PRO A 289 38.59 -7.65 -37.42
N ALA A 290 37.56 -8.03 -38.17
CA ALA A 290 37.59 -8.07 -39.62
C ALA A 290 36.20 -7.81 -40.24
N SER A 291 36.27 -7.19 -41.41
CA SER A 291 35.30 -6.56 -42.31
C SER A 291 33.90 -7.15 -42.52
N THR A 292 32.93 -6.22 -42.62
CA THR A 292 31.71 -6.17 -43.46
C THR A 292 31.16 -7.45 -44.11
N SER A 293 29.95 -7.86 -43.68
CA SER A 293 28.83 -8.08 -44.59
C SER A 293 27.49 -8.02 -43.83
N ARG A 294 26.43 -7.65 -44.56
CA ARG A 294 25.09 -7.28 -44.09
C ARG A 294 24.23 -8.55 -44.05
N ALA A 295 23.65 -8.88 -42.89
CA ALA A 295 22.56 -9.86 -42.79
C ALA A 295 21.65 -9.55 -41.59
N HIS A 296 20.35 -9.56 -41.85
CA HIS A 296 19.28 -9.36 -40.87
C HIS A 296 19.26 -10.48 -39.83
N SER A 297 19.23 -10.12 -38.54
CA SER A 297 18.93 -11.04 -37.44
C SER A 297 18.10 -10.33 -36.35
N ALA A 298 17.00 -10.97 -35.99
CA ALA A 298 16.00 -10.53 -35.01
C ALA A 298 16.55 -10.40 -33.58
N PRO A 299 15.94 -9.57 -32.71
CA PRO A 299 16.39 -9.42 -31.33
C PRO A 299 16.06 -10.66 -30.48
N THR A 300 17.10 -11.13 -29.79
CA THR A 300 17.16 -12.24 -28.86
C THR A 300 16.28 -12.00 -27.63
N ALA A 301 15.61 -13.06 -27.18
CA ALA A 301 14.56 -13.07 -26.17
C ALA A 301 15.04 -12.75 -24.74
N ALA A 302 14.32 -11.85 -24.08
CA ALA A 302 14.25 -11.73 -22.61
C ALA A 302 13.40 -12.89 -22.02
N PRO A 303 13.60 -13.30 -20.76
CA PRO A 303 12.84 -14.38 -20.15
C PRO A 303 11.37 -13.99 -19.98
N ARG A 304 10.51 -14.51 -20.85
CA ARG A 304 9.05 -14.37 -20.77
C ARG A 304 8.52 -15.23 -19.63
N TRP A 305 7.98 -14.59 -18.60
CA TRP A 305 7.06 -15.22 -17.66
C TRP A 305 5.67 -15.33 -18.31
N ALA A 306 4.98 -16.43 -18.02
CA ALA A 306 4.00 -17.03 -18.94
C ALA A 306 2.70 -16.22 -19.12
N THR A 307 2.36 -15.94 -20.39
CA THR A 307 1.00 -15.62 -20.85
C THR A 307 0.25 -16.94 -21.12
N PRO A 308 -0.95 -17.20 -20.58
CA PRO A 308 -1.74 -18.36 -20.97
C PRO A 308 -2.31 -18.19 -22.38
N GLY A 309 -1.99 -19.12 -23.28
CA GLY A 309 -2.54 -19.17 -24.62
C GLY A 309 -4.03 -19.55 -24.63
N THR A 310 -4.85 -18.71 -25.26
CA THR A 310 -6.22 -19.02 -25.65
C THR A 310 -6.25 -20.25 -26.56
N THR A 311 -6.80 -21.36 -26.07
CA THR A 311 -7.14 -22.52 -26.90
C THR A 311 -8.63 -22.47 -27.22
N ARG A 312 -8.98 -22.13 -28.46
CA ARG A 312 -10.33 -22.31 -29.02
C ARG A 312 -10.74 -23.78 -28.91
N ARG A 313 -11.83 -24.09 -28.21
CA ARG A 313 -12.56 -25.36 -28.37
C ARG A 313 -13.88 -25.10 -29.10
N ARG A 314 -14.04 -25.78 -30.23
CA ARG A 314 -15.28 -25.85 -31.02
C ARG A 314 -16.34 -26.61 -30.22
N ALA A 315 -17.57 -26.08 -30.22
CA ALA A 315 -18.75 -26.77 -29.77
C ALA A 315 -19.10 -27.92 -30.74
N ALA A 316 -19.39 -29.10 -30.18
CA ALA A 316 -20.05 -30.18 -30.87
C ALA A 316 -21.43 -30.36 -30.24
N ASP A 317 -22.42 -30.25 -31.11
CA ASP A 317 -23.85 -30.35 -30.93
C ASP A 317 -24.25 -31.82 -30.74
N HIS A 318 -24.99 -32.18 -29.69
CA HIS A 318 -25.73 -33.44 -29.59
C HIS A 318 -27.03 -33.26 -28.80
N GLY A 319 -28.12 -33.60 -29.48
CA GLY A 319 -29.48 -33.34 -29.06
C GLY A 319 -30.13 -34.42 -28.23
N HIS A 320 -31.28 -34.01 -27.70
CA HIS A 320 -32.34 -34.80 -27.06
C HIS A 320 -32.53 -36.22 -27.60
N ARG A 321 -32.72 -37.18 -26.68
CA ARG A 321 -33.77 -38.21 -26.79
C ARG A 321 -34.13 -38.85 -25.44
N ASN A 322 -35.41 -39.19 -25.36
CA ASN A 322 -36.21 -39.55 -24.20
C ASN A 322 -35.92 -40.93 -23.57
N LEU A 323 -36.26 -41.03 -22.28
CA LEU A 323 -36.55 -42.27 -21.51
C LEU A 323 -37.79 -43.00 -22.08
N PRO A 324 -37.99 -44.31 -21.81
CA PRO A 324 -38.72 -44.72 -20.59
C PRO A 324 -38.36 -46.10 -19.99
N GLY A 325 -38.78 -46.34 -18.73
CA GLY A 325 -39.23 -47.68 -18.28
C GLY A 325 -38.52 -48.33 -17.07
N HIS A 326 -39.09 -48.14 -15.87
CA HIS A 326 -39.00 -49.06 -14.72
C HIS A 326 -39.99 -50.25 -14.90
N PRO A 327 -39.99 -51.37 -14.13
CA PRO A 327 -39.73 -51.54 -12.67
C PRO A 327 -38.83 -52.79 -12.35
N GLY A 328 -38.49 -53.24 -11.14
CA GLY A 328 -38.82 -52.98 -9.73
C GLY A 328 -38.03 -53.98 -8.84
N HIS A 329 -38.38 -54.03 -7.55
CA HIS A 329 -38.01 -55.00 -6.49
C HIS A 329 -36.96 -54.64 -5.39
N SER A 330 -37.54 -54.32 -4.22
CA SER A 330 -37.33 -54.89 -2.87
C SER A 330 -36.00 -54.78 -2.11
N GLY A 331 -36.08 -54.09 -0.97
CA GLY A 331 -35.95 -54.74 0.35
C GLY A 331 -34.59 -54.63 1.07
N GLY A 332 -34.60 -54.11 2.30
CA GLY A 332 -33.52 -54.30 3.28
C GLY A 332 -33.25 -53.06 4.14
N GLY A 333 -33.61 -53.11 5.42
CA GLY A 333 -33.62 -51.95 6.32
C GLY A 333 -32.44 -51.79 7.28
N GLY A 334 -32.42 -50.61 7.92
CA GLY A 334 -31.87 -50.33 9.26
C GLY A 334 -30.40 -49.82 9.34
N PRO A 335 -30.02 -49.10 10.41
CA PRO A 335 -30.72 -48.03 11.11
C PRO A 335 -29.92 -46.72 11.19
N ARG A 336 -30.63 -45.60 11.40
CA ARG A 336 -30.10 -44.25 11.61
C ARG A 336 -29.55 -44.04 13.03
N ARG A 337 -28.47 -43.25 13.16
CA ARG A 337 -28.13 -42.47 14.37
C ARG A 337 -27.54 -41.07 14.00
N PRO A 338 -27.64 -40.07 14.89
CA PRO A 338 -28.16 -38.75 14.53
C PRO A 338 -27.12 -37.61 14.45
N VAL A 339 -27.50 -36.57 13.70
CA VAL A 339 -26.82 -35.27 13.54
C VAL A 339 -27.07 -34.38 14.77
N PRO A 340 -26.07 -33.65 15.30
CA PRO A 340 -26.27 -32.76 16.45
C PRO A 340 -26.94 -31.44 16.06
N ARG A 341 -27.98 -31.07 16.82
CA ARG A 341 -28.75 -29.82 16.69
C ARG A 341 -27.99 -28.61 17.23
N ARG A 342 -27.95 -27.55 16.42
CA ARG A 342 -27.52 -26.19 16.80
C ARG A 342 -28.41 -25.61 17.92
N ARG A 343 -27.78 -25.04 18.94
CA ARG A 343 -28.44 -24.24 20.00
C ARG A 343 -28.73 -22.82 19.48
N ALA A 344 -29.97 -22.37 19.66
CA ALA A 344 -30.38 -20.98 19.48
C ALA A 344 -30.16 -20.16 20.78
N PRO A 345 -29.85 -18.85 20.70
CA PRO A 345 -29.65 -18.02 21.88
C PRO A 345 -30.99 -17.52 22.49
N PRO A 346 -31.05 -17.25 23.80
CA PRO A 346 -32.30 -16.84 24.46
C PRO A 346 -32.62 -15.34 24.26
N ARG A 347 -33.89 -15.05 23.97
CA ARG A 347 -34.50 -13.71 24.01
C ARG A 347 -34.97 -13.34 25.42
N ARG A 348 -34.52 -12.21 25.96
CA ARG A 348 -35.16 -11.40 27.04
C ARG A 348 -34.65 -9.96 26.89
N ARG A 349 -35.35 -8.86 27.17
CA ARG A 349 -36.75 -8.52 27.52
C ARG A 349 -36.86 -7.02 27.22
N ARG A 350 -37.89 -6.58 26.48
CA ARG A 350 -38.25 -5.15 26.36
C ARG A 350 -38.83 -4.65 27.69
N ARG A 351 -38.26 -3.59 28.26
CA ARG A 351 -38.94 -2.76 29.28
C ARG A 351 -39.64 -1.60 28.57
N ARG A 352 -40.95 -1.48 28.80
CA ARG A 352 -41.76 -0.27 28.57
C ARG A 352 -41.78 0.56 29.86
N ARG A 353 -41.61 1.87 29.72
CA ARG A 353 -42.16 2.98 30.54
C ARG A 353 -42.12 4.20 29.60
N THR A 354 -43.20 4.66 28.97
CA THR A 354 -44.34 5.51 29.41
C THR A 354 -43.97 6.82 30.09
N GLY A 355 -44.33 7.91 29.38
CA GLY A 355 -44.61 9.26 29.87
C GLY A 355 -43.46 10.27 29.73
N THR A 356 -43.61 11.55 29.38
CA THR A 356 -44.64 12.40 28.74
C THR A 356 -44.02 13.81 28.71
N ALA A 357 -44.52 14.71 27.84
CA ALA A 357 -44.31 16.17 27.84
C ALA A 357 -42.92 16.67 27.39
N ALA A 358 -42.77 17.82 26.73
CA ALA A 358 -43.61 18.69 25.91
C ALA A 358 -42.62 19.71 25.30
N HIS A 359 -42.83 20.11 24.05
CA HIS A 359 -42.16 21.26 23.43
C HIS A 359 -42.52 22.57 24.17
N PRO A 360 -41.66 23.60 24.08
CA PRO A 360 -41.96 24.61 23.08
C PRO A 360 -40.75 25.14 22.29
N HIS A 361 -41.13 25.64 21.12
CA HIS A 361 -40.40 26.43 20.14
C HIS A 361 -39.55 27.58 20.71
N HIS A 362 -38.31 27.69 20.21
CA HIS A 362 -37.61 28.93 19.83
C HIS A 362 -36.58 28.46 18.78
N GLY A 363 -36.39 29.02 17.60
CA GLY A 363 -36.51 30.40 17.14
C GLY A 363 -35.30 30.59 16.22
N VAL A 364 -35.48 30.32 14.93
CA VAL A 364 -34.43 30.47 13.90
C VAL A 364 -34.27 31.95 13.57
N PRO A 365 -33.06 32.55 13.64
CA PRO A 365 -32.81 33.81 12.98
C PRO A 365 -32.36 33.54 11.55
N ARG A 366 -33.19 33.95 10.60
CA ARG A 366 -32.81 34.18 9.20
C ARG A 366 -31.74 35.27 9.16
N LEU A 367 -30.54 34.96 8.63
CA LEU A 367 -29.59 35.98 8.19
C LEU A 367 -29.93 36.36 6.76
N HIS A 368 -30.32 37.62 6.61
CA HIS A 368 -30.61 38.29 5.35
C HIS A 368 -29.37 38.37 4.45
N ALA A 369 -29.57 38.02 3.18
CA ALA A 369 -28.70 38.39 2.09
C ALA A 369 -28.78 39.92 1.85
N ALA A 370 -27.63 40.58 1.83
CA ALA A 370 -27.47 41.92 1.28
C ALA A 370 -26.43 41.84 0.15
N ARG A 371 -26.84 42.24 -1.06
CA ARG A 371 -25.98 42.50 -2.23
C ARG A 371 -25.96 44.02 -2.50
N PRO A 372 -25.03 44.52 -3.34
CA PRO A 372 -24.16 45.64 -2.98
C PRO A 372 -24.56 47.00 -3.57
N HIS A 373 -24.17 48.08 -2.88
CA HIS A 373 -23.86 49.38 -3.49
C HIS A 373 -22.32 49.44 -3.64
N GLY A 374 -21.70 49.82 -4.75
CA GLY A 374 -22.03 50.91 -5.66
C GLY A 374 -21.13 52.11 -5.32
N GLY A 375 -19.88 52.10 -5.77
CA GLY A 375 -18.93 53.19 -5.51
C GLY A 375 -17.67 53.08 -6.38
N ALA A 376 -17.69 53.79 -7.50
CA ALA A 376 -16.58 53.93 -8.44
C ALA A 376 -15.61 55.02 -7.96
N VAL A 377 -14.29 54.77 -7.96
CA VAL A 377 -13.26 55.82 -8.11
C VAL A 377 -12.07 55.28 -8.91
N ARG A 378 -11.52 56.19 -9.73
CA ARG A 378 -10.64 56.06 -10.89
C ARG A 378 -9.18 55.62 -10.59
N LEU A 379 -8.61 54.96 -11.59
CA LEU A 379 -7.17 54.84 -11.89
C LEU A 379 -6.51 56.19 -12.22
N PRO A 380 -5.19 56.32 -12.05
CA PRO A 380 -4.36 57.07 -12.96
C PRO A 380 -3.47 56.15 -13.83
N ARG A 381 -3.49 56.40 -15.13
CA ARG A 381 -2.50 55.98 -16.14
C ARG A 381 -1.38 57.02 -16.20
N ALA A 382 -0.14 56.58 -16.33
CA ALA A 382 0.90 57.09 -17.26
C ALA A 382 2.17 56.24 -17.05
N ALA A 383 2.60 55.43 -18.03
CA ALA A 383 3.63 55.75 -19.04
C ALA A 383 5.06 55.87 -18.43
N GLY A 384 6.08 55.13 -18.86
CA GLY A 384 6.19 54.16 -19.94
C GLY A 384 7.64 53.70 -20.15
N ARG A 385 7.84 53.10 -21.33
CA ARG A 385 9.09 52.83 -22.09
C ARG A 385 9.98 51.64 -21.71
N ALA A 386 9.87 50.68 -22.62
CA ALA A 386 10.84 49.69 -23.09
C ALA A 386 12.32 50.12 -23.13
N ARG A 387 13.21 49.14 -22.92
CA ARG A 387 14.38 48.82 -23.79
C ARG A 387 15.09 47.53 -23.32
N ARG A 388 15.00 46.48 -24.12
CA ARG A 388 16.09 45.56 -24.55
C ARG A 388 16.18 45.71 -26.09
N PRO A 389 17.22 45.29 -26.83
CA PRO A 389 18.31 44.33 -26.56
C PRO A 389 19.70 44.99 -26.78
N THR A 390 20.90 44.40 -26.70
CA THR A 390 21.59 43.19 -27.19
C THR A 390 22.89 43.08 -26.35
N ALA A 391 23.63 41.98 -26.20
CA ALA A 391 24.02 40.89 -27.10
C ALA A 391 24.29 39.60 -26.31
#